data_AF-A0A2D9CAT4-F1
#
_entry.id   AF-A0A2D9CAT4-F1
#
_cell.length_a   1.000
_cell.length_b   1.000
_cell.length_c   1.000
_cell.angle_alpha   90.00
_cell.angle_beta   90.00
_cell.angle_gamma   90.00
#
_symmetry.space_group_name_H-M   'P 1'
#
loop_
_entity.id
_entity.type
_entity.pdbx_description
1 polymer ?
#
loop_
_entity_poly.entity_id
_entity_poly.type
_entity_poly.pdbx_seq_one_letter_code
_entity_poly.pdbx_strand_id
1 'polypeptide(L)'
;MAFQPIIIGTADAKAGDTLFAGATKINGNFTELYGSSANNIKVINEAADFPEPSGGVITLEDNITYYISANVVTSDRFICGANNIITSNNPFANALIYTGSGNMFTGVNVSFAVDRGVISCPNSQPFNFSATAGNFPTFGLNLTTIANCQKCGTFDNLRSVNVTNTAFFDCTDGISISGVDNWDTVTVSRLRIDGGTSVINGLDLTSSLHETFELNNYVIIGGVGTVGITGLANNANIKPDFIASVDQCEFTSGVTPLSGITIEDVRFSFLSNSGLQDSTIDANPYLSTATTVTISTSGVYEKINQGNWLFSEASRLSVSTDGDVTNLMEKPVKIQINGSITIEKVGGGSDLLTARLVYNDLPNDPQSAITELGTDNTQPTNIGLVGIFTLEPGDSISIYVANQDSTSNVVVNYAKFALLRVL
;
A
#
# COMPACT_ATOMS: atom_id res chain seq x y z
N MET A 1 48.49 8.90 12.07
CA MET A 1 49.74 9.59 12.51
C MET A 1 49.92 10.73 11.55
N ALA A 2 49.88 12.00 11.96
CA ALA A 2 49.94 13.13 11.02
C ALA A 2 51.04 12.98 9.95
N PHE A 3 50.70 13.31 8.70
CA PHE A 3 51.57 13.33 7.52
C PHE A 3 53.02 13.69 7.87
N GLN A 4 53.95 12.80 7.53
CA GLN A 4 55.38 13.02 7.75
C GLN A 4 56.01 13.63 6.50
N PRO A 5 56.32 14.94 6.48
CA PRO A 5 56.95 15.56 5.33
C PRO A 5 58.35 14.98 5.10
N ILE A 6 58.64 14.69 3.83
CA ILE A 6 59.97 14.30 3.37
C ILE A 6 60.77 15.58 3.11
N ILE A 7 61.84 15.79 3.85
CA ILE A 7 62.68 16.99 3.74
C ILE A 7 63.86 16.66 2.83
N ILE A 8 63.84 17.19 1.61
CA ILE A 8 64.97 17.06 0.68
C ILE A 8 65.94 18.22 0.94
N GLY A 9 67.17 17.88 1.38
CA GLY A 9 68.24 18.86 1.60
C GLY A 9 68.93 19.31 0.32
N THR A 10 69.74 20.37 0.40
CA THR A 10 70.65 20.73 -0.69
C THR A 10 71.81 19.73 -0.77
N ALA A 11 72.28 19.44 -1.99
CA ALA A 11 73.14 18.30 -2.32
C ALA A 11 74.39 18.11 -1.42
N ASP A 12 74.94 19.21 -0.89
CA ASP A 12 76.21 19.21 -0.14
C ASP A 12 76.06 19.54 1.36
N ALA A 13 74.85 19.82 1.85
CA ALA A 13 74.66 20.33 3.22
C ALA A 13 74.40 19.25 4.28
N LYS A 14 74.18 17.98 3.89
CA LYS A 14 73.64 16.91 4.76
C LYS A 14 72.37 17.34 5.55
N ALA A 15 71.69 18.38 5.09
CA ALA A 15 70.59 19.04 5.77
C ALA A 15 69.27 18.56 5.17
N GLY A 16 68.95 17.28 5.35
CA GLY A 16 67.72 16.65 4.85
C GLY A 16 67.58 15.22 5.36
N ASP A 17 66.44 14.60 5.08
CA ASP A 17 66.24 13.19 5.41
C ASP A 17 67.26 12.33 4.65
N THR A 18 67.88 11.38 5.34
CA THR A 18 68.67 10.33 4.66
C THR A 18 67.73 9.49 3.80
N LEU A 19 68.27 8.81 2.78
CA LEU A 19 67.46 7.89 1.95
C LEU A 19 66.67 6.88 2.82
N PHE A 20 67.27 6.40 3.90
CA PHE A 20 66.61 5.49 4.83
C PHE A 20 65.48 6.17 5.63
N ALA A 21 65.72 7.38 6.15
CA ALA A 21 64.71 8.15 6.88
C ALA A 21 63.54 8.56 5.96
N GLY A 22 63.83 8.98 4.73
CA GLY A 22 62.84 9.27 3.70
C GLY A 22 61.99 8.04 3.35
N ALA A 23 62.63 6.90 3.09
CA ALA A 23 61.91 5.64 2.82
C ALA A 23 61.02 5.19 4.00
N THR A 24 61.48 5.42 5.24
CA THR A 24 60.70 5.11 6.44
C THR A 24 59.46 6.00 6.54
N LYS A 25 59.61 7.31 6.30
CA LYS A 25 58.48 8.26 6.24
C LYS A 25 57.51 7.93 5.11
N ILE A 26 58.02 7.54 3.94
CA ILE A 26 57.20 7.08 2.80
C ILE A 26 56.36 5.87 3.22
N ASN A 27 56.98 4.85 3.82
CA ASN A 27 56.25 3.67 4.30
C ASN A 27 55.23 4.03 5.39
N GLY A 28 55.57 4.96 6.30
CA GLY A 28 54.66 5.45 7.32
C GLY A 28 53.43 6.17 6.74
N ASN A 29 53.65 7.05 5.76
CA ASN A 29 52.58 7.77 5.06
C ASN A 29 51.69 6.81 4.25
N PHE A 30 52.27 5.79 3.58
CA PHE A 30 51.49 4.77 2.88
C PHE A 30 50.71 3.86 3.83
N THR A 31 51.29 3.53 4.99
CA THR A 31 50.60 2.75 6.03
C THR A 31 49.39 3.52 6.58
N GLU A 32 49.46 4.85 6.71
CA GLU A 32 48.30 5.66 7.08
C GLU A 32 47.27 5.73 5.93
N LEU A 33 47.71 6.03 4.71
CA LEU A 33 46.84 6.17 3.54
C LEU A 33 46.06 4.89 3.21
N TYR A 34 46.68 3.72 3.41
CA TYR A 34 46.08 2.41 3.16
C TYR A 34 45.57 1.72 4.43
N GLY A 35 45.97 2.19 5.62
CA GLY A 35 45.44 1.72 6.91
C GLY A 35 44.17 2.44 7.35
N SER A 36 43.78 3.51 6.66
CA SER A 36 42.53 4.25 6.88
C SER A 36 41.40 3.80 5.93
N SER A 37 41.28 2.51 5.64
CA SER A 37 39.99 1.99 5.17
C SER A 37 38.99 2.13 6.32
N ALA A 38 37.78 2.62 6.06
CA ALA A 38 36.73 2.56 7.07
C ALA A 38 36.59 1.09 7.52
N ASN A 39 36.75 0.80 8.82
CA ASN A 39 36.81 -0.57 9.35
C ASN A 39 35.55 -1.41 9.07
N ASN A 40 34.49 -0.80 8.55
CA ASN A 40 33.21 -1.39 8.24
C ASN A 40 32.93 -1.49 6.72
N ILE A 41 33.92 -1.26 5.85
CA ILE A 41 33.76 -1.40 4.40
C ILE A 41 34.74 -2.44 3.86
N LYS A 42 34.23 -3.42 3.13
CA LYS A 42 35.02 -4.37 2.34
C LYS A 42 34.81 -4.12 0.85
N VAL A 43 35.89 -3.90 0.12
CA VAL A 43 35.87 -3.70 -1.34
C VAL A 43 36.01 -5.06 -2.02
N ILE A 44 35.05 -5.40 -2.87
CA ILE A 44 34.93 -6.72 -3.50
C ILE A 44 35.15 -6.57 -5.02
N ASN A 45 36.29 -7.07 -5.48
CA ASN A 45 36.66 -7.17 -6.89
C ASN A 45 36.48 -8.59 -7.42
N GLU A 46 36.55 -9.59 -6.55
CA GLU A 46 36.35 -11.00 -6.87
C GLU A 46 35.68 -11.77 -5.74
N ALA A 47 35.25 -13.02 -5.99
CA ALA A 47 34.55 -13.82 -4.99
C ALA A 47 35.39 -14.10 -3.74
N ALA A 48 36.72 -14.19 -3.89
CA ALA A 48 37.66 -14.44 -2.79
C ALA A 48 37.81 -13.24 -1.84
N ASP A 49 37.32 -12.04 -2.20
CA ASP A 49 37.32 -10.87 -1.32
C ASP A 49 36.21 -10.95 -0.24
N PHE A 50 35.24 -11.86 -0.41
CA PHE A 50 34.26 -12.19 0.62
C PHE A 50 34.85 -13.11 1.70
N PRO A 51 34.18 -13.28 2.85
CA PRO A 51 34.56 -14.30 3.84
C PRO A 51 34.66 -15.70 3.20
N GLU A 52 35.63 -16.50 3.66
CA GLU A 52 35.90 -17.83 3.12
C GLU A 52 34.64 -18.71 3.15
N PRO A 53 34.22 -19.29 2.01
CA PRO A 53 33.04 -20.13 1.97
C PRO A 53 33.24 -21.46 2.72
N SER A 54 32.18 -21.92 3.40
CA SER A 54 32.12 -23.24 4.02
C SER A 54 30.95 -24.03 3.44
N GLY A 55 31.24 -25.12 2.72
CA GLY A 55 30.21 -25.97 2.12
C GLY A 55 29.32 -25.26 1.10
N GLY A 56 29.87 -24.30 0.35
CA GLY A 56 29.13 -23.50 -0.64
C GLY A 56 28.33 -22.33 -0.03
N VAL A 57 28.71 -21.89 1.17
CA VAL A 57 28.04 -20.81 1.91
C VAL A 57 29.06 -19.80 2.40
N ILE A 58 28.86 -18.53 2.04
CA ILE A 58 29.59 -17.38 2.55
C ILE A 58 28.76 -16.76 3.68
N THR A 59 29.30 -16.70 4.90
CA THR A 59 28.67 -15.98 6.00
C THR A 59 29.24 -14.58 6.08
N LEU A 60 28.40 -13.56 5.88
CA LEU A 60 28.80 -12.17 5.96
C LEU A 60 29.03 -11.76 7.42
N GLU A 61 30.11 -11.05 7.69
CA GLU A 61 30.37 -10.46 9.01
C GLU A 61 29.43 -9.31 9.32
N ASP A 62 29.00 -9.19 10.57
CA ASP A 62 28.11 -8.15 11.05
C ASP A 62 28.65 -6.74 10.83
N ASN A 63 27.75 -5.79 10.55
CA ASN A 63 28.00 -4.36 10.41
C ASN A 63 29.02 -4.00 9.31
N ILE A 64 29.20 -4.89 8.32
CA ILE A 64 30.02 -4.63 7.14
C ILE A 64 29.16 -4.20 5.96
N THR A 65 29.63 -3.16 5.28
CA THR A 65 29.22 -2.75 3.94
C THR A 65 30.15 -3.40 2.92
N TYR A 66 29.59 -4.22 2.02
CA TYR A 66 30.32 -4.86 0.94
C TYR A 66 30.14 -4.04 -0.34
N TYR A 67 31.22 -3.40 -0.76
CA TYR A 67 31.27 -2.51 -1.91
C TYR A 67 31.76 -3.27 -3.14
N ILE A 68 30.88 -3.52 -4.10
CA ILE A 68 31.16 -4.24 -5.35
C ILE A 68 31.82 -3.29 -6.35
N SER A 69 33.11 -3.50 -6.61
CA SER A 69 33.96 -2.64 -7.46
C SER A 69 34.23 -3.22 -8.85
N ALA A 70 33.91 -4.48 -9.08
CA ALA A 70 33.98 -5.15 -10.39
C ALA A 70 32.81 -6.14 -10.54
N ASN A 71 32.69 -6.77 -11.71
CA ASN A 71 31.77 -7.90 -11.85
C ASN A 71 32.29 -9.10 -11.04
N VAL A 72 31.47 -9.60 -10.12
CA VAL A 72 31.82 -10.73 -9.25
C VAL A 72 30.89 -11.88 -9.54
N VAL A 73 31.45 -13.05 -9.85
CA VAL A 73 30.68 -14.27 -10.12
C VAL A 73 30.94 -15.27 -9.00
N THR A 74 29.88 -15.85 -8.44
CA THR A 74 30.00 -16.91 -7.43
C THR A 74 28.84 -17.92 -7.53
N SER A 75 29.09 -19.15 -7.13
CA SER A 75 28.06 -20.18 -6.92
C SER A 75 27.66 -20.33 -5.46
N ASP A 76 28.39 -19.70 -4.54
CA ASP A 76 28.18 -19.81 -3.10
C ASP A 76 27.09 -18.85 -2.65
N ARG A 77 26.17 -19.33 -1.83
CA ARG A 77 25.09 -18.50 -1.29
C ARG A 77 25.57 -17.70 -0.07
N PHE A 78 24.86 -16.63 0.25
CA PHE A 78 25.17 -15.74 1.36
C PHE A 78 24.20 -15.94 2.53
N ILE A 79 24.76 -16.13 3.73
CA ILE A 79 24.06 -15.92 4.99
C ILE A 79 24.45 -14.54 5.51
N CYS A 80 23.48 -13.65 5.63
CA CYS A 80 23.71 -12.28 6.08
C CYS A 80 23.91 -12.24 7.59
N GLY A 81 24.93 -11.49 8.02
CA GLY A 81 25.07 -11.02 9.38
C GLY A 81 24.16 -9.83 9.66
N ALA A 82 24.24 -9.30 10.87
CA ALA A 82 23.47 -8.14 11.28
C ALA A 82 23.90 -6.87 10.54
N ASN A 83 22.94 -6.10 10.04
CA ASN A 83 23.14 -4.75 9.48
C ASN A 83 24.12 -4.72 8.29
N ASN A 84 24.04 -5.71 7.41
CA ASN A 84 24.85 -5.72 6.19
C ASN A 84 24.24 -4.87 5.08
N ILE A 85 25.12 -4.26 4.29
CA ILE A 85 24.73 -3.52 3.08
C ILE A 85 25.58 -4.04 1.92
N ILE A 86 24.94 -4.37 0.80
CA ILE A 86 25.62 -4.54 -0.49
C ILE A 86 25.45 -3.25 -1.29
N THR A 87 26.54 -2.72 -1.86
CA THR A 87 26.50 -1.46 -2.61
C THR A 87 27.54 -1.43 -3.72
N SER A 88 27.44 -0.46 -4.63
CA SER A 88 28.39 -0.18 -5.71
C SER A 88 28.38 1.32 -6.05
N ASN A 89 29.39 1.80 -6.77
CA ASN A 89 29.37 3.17 -7.29
C ASN A 89 28.41 3.39 -8.46
N ASN A 90 28.01 2.34 -9.17
CA ASN A 90 27.25 2.47 -10.40
C ASN A 90 26.11 1.44 -10.44
N PRO A 91 24.85 1.87 -10.30
CA PRO A 91 23.68 0.98 -10.28
C PRO A 91 23.36 0.33 -11.63
N PHE A 92 24.16 0.59 -12.67
CA PHE A 92 24.03 0.04 -14.02
C PHE A 92 25.27 -0.71 -14.51
N ALA A 93 26.30 -0.86 -13.65
CA ALA A 93 27.53 -1.59 -13.98
C ALA A 93 27.75 -2.71 -12.95
N ASN A 94 29.01 -3.05 -12.65
CA ASN A 94 29.47 -3.94 -11.58
C ASN A 94 28.38 -4.81 -10.94
N ALA A 95 28.19 -5.98 -11.51
CA ALA A 95 27.16 -6.92 -11.09
C ALA A 95 27.72 -7.96 -10.12
N LEU A 96 26.94 -8.27 -9.09
CA LEU A 96 27.12 -9.49 -8.31
C LEU A 96 26.24 -10.59 -8.92
N ILE A 97 26.89 -11.59 -9.51
CA ILE A 97 26.27 -12.65 -10.30
C ILE A 97 26.34 -13.96 -9.51
N TYR A 98 25.18 -14.48 -9.15
CA TYR A 98 25.02 -15.75 -8.47
C TYR A 98 24.55 -16.83 -9.45
N THR A 99 25.35 -17.89 -9.61
CA THR A 99 25.05 -18.97 -10.57
C THR A 99 24.47 -20.23 -9.91
N GLY A 100 24.40 -20.27 -8.58
CA GLY A 100 23.81 -21.39 -7.84
C GLY A 100 22.28 -21.43 -7.95
N SER A 101 21.67 -22.47 -7.37
CA SER A 101 20.21 -22.69 -7.41
C SER A 101 19.50 -22.44 -6.07
N GLY A 102 20.25 -22.14 -5.00
CA GLY A 102 19.69 -21.79 -3.70
C GLY A 102 19.37 -20.30 -3.61
N ASN A 103 18.66 -19.88 -2.55
CA ASN A 103 18.45 -18.45 -2.30
C ASN A 103 19.81 -17.75 -2.17
N MET A 104 20.03 -16.67 -2.93
CA MET A 104 21.32 -15.99 -2.97
C MET A 104 21.64 -15.35 -1.62
N PHE A 105 20.76 -14.49 -1.09
CA PHE A 105 20.90 -13.91 0.26
C PHE A 105 19.82 -14.47 1.18
N THR A 106 20.26 -14.92 2.36
CA THR A 106 19.38 -15.43 3.42
C THR A 106 19.68 -14.74 4.74
N GLY A 107 18.65 -14.37 5.49
CA GLY A 107 18.78 -13.79 6.82
C GLY A 107 17.60 -14.11 7.72
N VAL A 108 17.88 -14.39 8.99
CA VAL A 108 16.86 -14.58 10.04
C VAL A 108 17.17 -13.62 11.18
N ASN A 109 16.21 -12.78 11.57
CA ASN A 109 16.38 -11.77 12.63
C ASN A 109 17.52 -10.76 12.36
N VAL A 110 17.85 -10.50 11.10
CA VAL A 110 18.92 -9.57 10.71
C VAL A 110 18.42 -8.55 9.69
N SER A 111 18.87 -7.30 9.83
CA SER A 111 18.61 -6.26 8.85
C SER A 111 19.62 -6.34 7.70
N PHE A 112 19.14 -6.10 6.49
CA PHE A 112 19.95 -6.15 5.27
C PHE A 112 19.45 -5.13 4.26
N ALA A 113 20.36 -4.54 3.49
CA ALA A 113 19.98 -3.71 2.37
C ALA A 113 20.88 -3.90 1.15
N VAL A 114 20.31 -3.62 -0.01
CA VAL A 114 21.09 -3.31 -1.22
C VAL A 114 20.85 -1.85 -1.57
N ASP A 115 21.93 -1.08 -1.57
CA ASP A 115 21.91 0.32 -1.94
C ASP A 115 22.81 0.52 -3.14
N ARG A 116 22.22 0.75 -4.32
CA ARG A 116 22.91 0.95 -5.60
C ARG A 116 23.70 -0.28 -6.07
N GLY A 117 23.19 -0.96 -7.09
CA GLY A 117 23.98 -2.01 -7.75
C GLY A 117 23.15 -2.90 -8.65
N VAL A 118 23.84 -3.87 -9.25
CA VAL A 118 23.23 -4.89 -10.09
C VAL A 118 23.41 -6.26 -9.43
N ILE A 119 22.31 -7.00 -9.30
CA ILE A 119 22.30 -8.40 -8.89
C ILE A 119 21.77 -9.23 -10.05
N SER A 120 22.33 -10.42 -10.27
CA SER A 120 21.84 -11.39 -11.25
C SER A 120 21.86 -12.78 -10.61
N CYS A 121 20.73 -13.46 -10.60
CA CYS A 121 20.57 -14.79 -9.99
C CYS A 121 19.56 -15.64 -10.79
N PRO A 122 19.84 -15.96 -12.06
CA PRO A 122 18.84 -16.50 -13.01
C PRO A 122 18.22 -17.84 -12.58
N ASN A 123 18.88 -18.59 -11.72
CA ASN A 123 18.45 -19.92 -11.26
C ASN A 123 17.92 -19.91 -9.81
N SER A 124 17.66 -18.74 -9.22
CA SER A 124 17.18 -18.64 -7.84
C SER A 124 16.46 -17.33 -7.55
N GLN A 125 16.11 -17.08 -6.28
CA GLN A 125 15.70 -15.77 -5.80
C GLN A 125 16.86 -15.03 -5.13
N PRO A 126 16.95 -13.70 -5.28
CA PRO A 126 18.01 -12.92 -4.66
C PRO A 126 17.83 -12.83 -3.15
N PHE A 127 16.59 -12.76 -2.64
CA PHE A 127 16.33 -12.42 -1.25
C PHE A 127 15.36 -13.39 -0.58
N ASN A 128 15.74 -13.90 0.59
CA ASN A 128 14.85 -14.63 1.48
C ASN A 128 15.16 -14.25 2.94
N PHE A 129 14.31 -13.40 3.51
CA PHE A 129 14.51 -12.85 4.85
C PHE A 129 13.30 -13.10 5.72
N SER A 130 13.55 -13.50 6.97
CA SER A 130 12.49 -13.71 7.95
C SER A 130 12.83 -13.15 9.33
N ALA A 131 11.81 -12.97 10.17
CA ALA A 131 11.99 -12.76 11.60
C ALA A 131 11.05 -13.60 12.46
N THR A 132 11.51 -13.95 13.64
CA THR A 132 10.65 -14.52 14.68
C THR A 132 9.90 -13.42 15.41
N ALA A 133 8.70 -13.70 15.91
CA ALA A 133 7.89 -12.73 16.67
C ALA A 133 8.71 -11.99 17.74
N GLY A 134 8.55 -10.67 17.83
CA GLY A 134 9.30 -9.79 18.74
C GLY A 134 10.71 -9.41 18.27
N ASN A 135 11.10 -9.80 17.05
CA ASN A 135 12.32 -9.31 16.39
C ASN A 135 11.93 -8.36 15.27
N PHE A 136 12.64 -7.25 15.16
CA PHE A 136 12.23 -6.15 14.28
C PHE A 136 13.27 -5.80 13.19
N PRO A 137 13.77 -6.77 12.41
CA PRO A 137 14.72 -6.49 11.33
C PRO A 137 14.04 -5.75 10.17
N THR A 138 14.85 -5.02 9.41
CA THR A 138 14.40 -4.26 8.24
C THR A 138 15.14 -4.71 6.99
N PHE A 139 14.40 -4.82 5.89
CA PHE A 139 14.96 -5.04 4.57
C PHE A 139 14.82 -3.79 3.69
N GLY A 140 15.87 -3.47 2.93
CA GLY A 140 15.90 -2.28 2.07
C GLY A 140 16.44 -2.56 0.67
N LEU A 141 15.78 -2.02 -0.35
CA LEU A 141 16.31 -1.90 -1.71
C LEU A 141 16.24 -0.45 -2.14
N ASN A 142 17.38 0.11 -2.54
CA ASN A 142 17.45 1.46 -3.06
C ASN A 142 18.28 1.49 -4.34
N LEU A 143 17.74 2.09 -5.40
CA LEU A 143 18.42 2.27 -6.70
C LEU A 143 19.11 0.98 -7.20
N THR A 144 18.41 -0.15 -7.09
CA THR A 144 18.97 -1.48 -7.38
C THR A 144 18.32 -2.08 -8.62
N THR A 145 19.12 -2.74 -9.45
CA THR A 145 18.65 -3.51 -10.60
C THR A 145 18.88 -4.99 -10.36
N ILE A 146 17.84 -5.79 -10.44
CA ILE A 146 17.92 -7.25 -10.44
C ILE A 146 17.71 -7.69 -11.89
N ALA A 147 18.78 -8.08 -12.56
CA ALA A 147 18.80 -8.29 -14.01
C ALA A 147 18.04 -9.55 -14.44
N ASN A 148 18.06 -10.59 -13.61
CA ASN A 148 17.29 -11.82 -13.79
C ASN A 148 17.18 -12.56 -12.46
N CYS A 149 16.04 -13.21 -12.23
CA CYS A 149 15.82 -14.08 -11.10
C CYS A 149 14.68 -15.05 -11.38
N GLN A 150 14.55 -16.13 -10.62
CA GLN A 150 13.32 -16.94 -10.66
C GLN A 150 12.20 -16.26 -9.90
N LYS A 151 12.48 -15.72 -8.72
CA LYS A 151 11.50 -15.01 -7.89
C LYS A 151 12.14 -13.73 -7.34
N CYS A 152 11.38 -12.64 -7.23
CA CYS A 152 11.93 -11.36 -6.81
C CYS A 152 12.33 -11.34 -5.32
N GLY A 153 11.61 -12.08 -4.48
CA GLY A 153 12.02 -12.31 -3.10
C GLY A 153 10.92 -12.87 -2.21
N THR A 154 11.32 -13.27 -1.01
CA THR A 154 10.41 -13.72 0.05
C THR A 154 10.74 -12.99 1.35
N PHE A 155 9.75 -12.33 1.95
CA PHE A 155 9.89 -11.56 3.18
C PHE A 155 8.84 -12.00 4.20
N ASP A 156 9.30 -12.51 5.34
CA ASP A 156 8.42 -13.12 6.34
C ASP A 156 8.56 -12.45 7.70
N ASN A 157 7.48 -11.86 8.19
CA ASN A 157 7.35 -11.35 9.55
C ASN A 157 8.49 -10.36 9.92
N LEU A 158 8.95 -9.55 8.97
CA LEU A 158 9.92 -8.50 9.22
C LEU A 158 9.22 -7.30 9.89
N ARG A 159 10.01 -6.37 10.41
CA ARG A 159 9.47 -5.06 10.82
C ARG A 159 9.03 -4.25 9.62
N SER A 160 9.94 -4.16 8.64
CA SER A 160 9.67 -3.41 7.44
C SER A 160 10.42 -3.89 6.20
N VAL A 161 9.79 -3.64 5.05
CA VAL A 161 10.37 -3.79 3.72
C VAL A 161 10.24 -2.44 3.02
N ASN A 162 11.38 -1.86 2.64
CA ASN A 162 11.45 -0.55 2.01
C ASN A 162 12.09 -0.68 0.63
N VAL A 163 11.35 -0.36 -0.41
CA VAL A 163 11.82 -0.50 -1.80
C VAL A 163 11.71 0.84 -2.51
N THR A 164 12.82 1.35 -3.03
CA THR A 164 12.86 2.63 -3.74
C THR A 164 13.67 2.52 -5.02
N ASN A 165 13.14 3.05 -6.13
CA ASN A 165 13.82 3.12 -7.43
C ASN A 165 14.45 1.78 -7.86
N THR A 166 13.70 0.68 -7.72
CA THR A 166 14.22 -0.67 -7.93
C THR A 166 13.50 -1.36 -9.08
N ALA A 167 14.21 -2.21 -9.82
CA ALA A 167 13.63 -2.99 -10.89
C ALA A 167 14.08 -4.46 -10.85
N PHE A 168 13.14 -5.37 -11.06
CA PHE A 168 13.37 -6.78 -11.33
C PHE A 168 13.01 -7.06 -12.79
N PHE A 169 13.93 -7.70 -13.49
CA PHE A 169 13.78 -8.10 -14.90
C PHE A 169 13.87 -9.60 -15.05
N ASP A 170 13.29 -10.12 -16.13
CA ASP A 170 13.29 -11.53 -16.51
C ASP A 170 12.93 -12.47 -15.34
N CYS A 171 11.97 -12.06 -14.51
CA CYS A 171 11.54 -12.85 -13.35
C CYS A 171 10.51 -13.92 -13.71
N THR A 172 10.52 -15.06 -13.03
CA THR A 172 9.45 -16.08 -13.19
C THR A 172 8.36 -16.00 -12.12
N ASP A 173 8.54 -15.14 -11.10
CA ASP A 173 7.57 -14.83 -10.05
C ASP A 173 7.96 -13.52 -9.33
N GLY A 174 7.01 -12.89 -8.63
CA GLY A 174 7.21 -11.61 -7.95
C GLY A 174 7.69 -11.73 -6.50
N ILE A 175 7.17 -10.87 -5.64
CA ILE A 175 7.54 -10.77 -4.22
C ILE A 175 6.44 -11.39 -3.36
N SER A 176 6.81 -12.31 -2.46
CA SER A 176 5.90 -12.79 -1.42
C SER A 176 6.19 -12.12 -0.09
N ILE A 177 5.13 -11.67 0.57
CA ILE A 177 5.14 -11.06 1.89
C ILE A 177 4.23 -11.89 2.81
N SER A 178 4.79 -12.38 3.91
CA SER A 178 4.09 -13.27 4.85
C SER A 178 4.32 -12.86 6.30
N GLY A 179 3.55 -13.44 7.22
CA GLY A 179 3.70 -13.22 8.66
C GLY A 179 2.77 -12.14 9.20
N VAL A 180 2.46 -12.21 10.50
CA VAL A 180 1.37 -11.44 11.11
C VAL A 180 1.75 -10.72 12.40
N ASP A 181 2.96 -10.94 12.93
CA ASP A 181 3.34 -10.49 14.27
C ASP A 181 4.06 -9.13 14.25
N ASN A 182 5.02 -8.95 13.33
CA ASN A 182 6.03 -7.89 13.43
C ASN A 182 5.86 -6.73 12.44
N TRP A 183 4.93 -6.80 11.48
CA TRP A 183 4.83 -5.80 10.41
C TRP A 183 4.41 -4.42 10.92
N ASP A 184 5.34 -3.47 10.87
CA ASP A 184 5.06 -2.04 11.02
C ASP A 184 4.70 -1.44 9.65
N THR A 185 5.59 -1.57 8.66
CA THR A 185 5.41 -0.96 7.33
C THR A 185 5.96 -1.78 6.17
N VAL A 186 5.24 -1.79 5.06
CA VAL A 186 5.77 -2.13 3.74
C VAL A 186 5.62 -0.89 2.87
N THR A 187 6.73 -0.27 2.49
CA THR A 187 6.73 0.95 1.68
C THR A 187 7.48 0.71 0.38
N VAL A 188 6.78 0.87 -0.72
CA VAL A 188 7.31 0.75 -2.07
C VAL A 188 7.11 2.09 -2.78
N SER A 189 8.22 2.69 -3.20
CA SER A 189 8.26 3.92 -3.97
C SER A 189 9.04 3.68 -5.25
N ARG A 190 8.31 3.48 -6.36
CA ARG A 190 8.87 3.20 -7.68
C ARG A 190 9.58 1.85 -7.76
N LEU A 191 8.79 0.82 -8.01
CA LEU A 191 9.22 -0.55 -8.25
C LEU A 191 8.77 -0.99 -9.63
N ARG A 192 9.64 -1.63 -10.40
CA ARG A 192 9.25 -2.38 -11.60
C ARG A 192 9.46 -3.87 -11.37
N ILE A 193 8.47 -4.70 -11.69
CA ILE A 193 8.61 -6.15 -11.80
C ILE A 193 8.25 -6.54 -13.24
N ASP A 194 9.22 -7.09 -13.96
CA ASP A 194 9.08 -7.46 -15.37
C ASP A 194 9.39 -8.95 -15.52
N GLY A 195 8.33 -9.75 -15.69
CA GLY A 195 8.43 -11.18 -15.94
C GLY A 195 8.57 -11.53 -17.43
N GLY A 196 8.61 -10.54 -18.32
CA GLY A 196 8.57 -10.76 -19.76
C GLY A 196 7.33 -11.55 -20.18
N THR A 197 7.52 -12.80 -20.61
CA THR A 197 6.42 -13.71 -21.00
C THR A 197 5.92 -14.60 -19.86
N SER A 198 6.58 -14.61 -18.71
CA SER A 198 6.20 -15.42 -17.55
C SER A 198 4.92 -14.92 -16.92
N VAL A 199 4.07 -15.82 -16.46
CA VAL A 199 2.91 -15.49 -15.63
C VAL A 199 3.37 -15.40 -14.18
N ILE A 200 3.27 -14.22 -13.58
CA ILE A 200 3.81 -13.94 -12.24
C ILE A 200 2.73 -13.43 -11.29
N ASN A 201 2.94 -13.61 -9.98
CA ASN A 201 2.23 -12.84 -8.96
C ASN A 201 3.14 -11.71 -8.49
N GLY A 202 2.82 -10.47 -8.83
CA GLY A 202 3.68 -9.32 -8.59
C GLY A 202 3.98 -9.09 -7.11
N LEU A 203 2.95 -8.75 -6.34
CA LEU A 203 3.01 -8.67 -4.88
C LEU A 203 1.97 -9.62 -4.28
N ASP A 204 2.42 -10.57 -3.48
CA ASP A 204 1.57 -11.54 -2.80
C ASP A 204 1.54 -11.28 -1.30
N LEU A 205 0.36 -10.86 -0.83
CA LEU A 205 0.02 -10.57 0.56
C LEU A 205 -0.83 -11.67 1.21
N THR A 206 -1.08 -12.81 0.56
CA THR A 206 -2.09 -13.79 1.02
C THR A 206 -1.88 -14.38 2.42
N SER A 207 -0.72 -14.14 3.03
CA SER A 207 -0.39 -14.63 4.37
C SER A 207 0.16 -13.54 5.30
N SER A 208 -0.04 -12.27 4.97
CA SER A 208 0.45 -11.15 5.76
C SER A 208 -0.65 -10.31 6.40
N LEU A 209 -0.31 -9.67 7.51
CA LEU A 209 -1.15 -8.69 8.21
C LEU A 209 -0.33 -7.44 8.55
N HIS A 210 -0.75 -6.28 8.04
CA HIS A 210 0.02 -5.03 8.10
C HIS A 210 -0.71 -3.92 8.84
N GLU A 211 0.05 -3.06 9.53
CA GLU A 211 -0.42 -1.73 9.94
C GLU A 211 -0.30 -0.74 8.79
N THR A 212 0.84 -0.71 8.10
CA THR A 212 1.05 0.18 6.95
C THR A 212 1.48 -0.61 5.72
N PHE A 213 0.80 -0.39 4.60
CA PHE A 213 1.18 -0.85 3.27
C PHE A 213 1.03 0.30 2.28
N GLU A 214 2.13 0.74 1.68
CA GLU A 214 2.16 1.86 0.75
C GLU A 214 2.83 1.39 -0.54
N LEU A 215 2.08 1.42 -1.63
CA LEU A 215 2.54 1.03 -2.96
C LEU A 215 2.36 2.21 -3.91
N ASN A 216 3.46 2.86 -4.26
CA ASN A 216 3.47 4.04 -5.11
C ASN A 216 4.34 3.81 -6.35
N ASN A 217 3.85 4.24 -7.52
CA ASN A 217 4.61 4.18 -8.78
C ASN A 217 5.09 2.76 -9.14
N TYR A 218 4.29 1.75 -8.84
CA TYR A 218 4.60 0.36 -9.15
C TYR A 218 4.23 0.02 -10.59
N VAL A 219 5.12 -0.65 -11.32
CA VAL A 219 4.91 -1.12 -12.68
C VAL A 219 5.06 -2.62 -12.71
N ILE A 220 4.06 -3.32 -13.27
CA ILE A 220 4.12 -4.76 -13.47
C ILE A 220 3.89 -5.13 -14.94
N ILE A 221 4.74 -6.02 -15.43
CA ILE A 221 4.69 -6.58 -16.77
C ILE A 221 4.87 -8.09 -16.67
N GLY A 222 4.04 -8.84 -17.40
CA GLY A 222 4.12 -10.29 -17.47
C GLY A 222 3.19 -10.87 -18.53
N GLY A 223 3.22 -12.20 -18.66
CA GLY A 223 2.32 -12.95 -19.54
C GLY A 223 0.86 -12.89 -19.09
N VAL A 224 -0.06 -13.21 -20.00
CA VAL A 224 -1.51 -13.26 -19.71
C VAL A 224 -1.80 -14.16 -18.52
N GLY A 225 -2.50 -13.61 -17.52
CA GLY A 225 -2.78 -14.29 -16.25
C GLY A 225 -1.90 -13.80 -15.10
N THR A 226 -0.96 -12.88 -15.37
CA THR A 226 -0.19 -12.18 -14.34
C THR A 226 -1.14 -11.40 -13.44
N VAL A 227 -0.86 -11.40 -12.13
CA VAL A 227 -1.62 -10.65 -11.14
C VAL A 227 -0.73 -9.55 -10.55
N GLY A 228 -1.27 -8.33 -10.48
CA GLY A 228 -0.58 -7.17 -9.90
C GLY A 228 -0.33 -7.33 -8.40
N ILE A 229 -1.43 -7.43 -7.66
CA ILE A 229 -1.47 -7.59 -6.21
C ILE A 229 -2.45 -8.71 -5.86
N THR A 230 -1.99 -9.70 -5.09
CA THR A 230 -2.82 -10.78 -4.56
C THR A 230 -2.93 -10.62 -3.04
N GLY A 231 -4.15 -10.73 -2.50
CA GLY A 231 -4.39 -10.66 -1.07
C GLY A 231 -5.58 -11.50 -0.61
N LEU A 232 -5.99 -11.30 0.64
CA LEU A 232 -7.14 -11.93 1.28
C LEU A 232 -8.35 -10.99 1.23
N ALA A 233 -9.53 -11.59 1.02
CA ALA A 233 -10.79 -10.85 0.95
C ALA A 233 -11.16 -10.12 2.24
N ASN A 234 -12.02 -9.11 2.10
CA ASN A 234 -12.63 -8.37 3.21
C ASN A 234 -11.59 -7.72 4.13
N ASN A 235 -10.61 -7.03 3.56
CA ASN A 235 -9.57 -6.29 4.30
C ASN A 235 -8.63 -7.13 5.17
N ALA A 236 -8.62 -8.46 5.05
CA ALA A 236 -7.95 -9.35 6.01
C ALA A 236 -6.42 -9.20 6.07
N ASN A 237 -5.80 -8.49 5.12
CA ASN A 237 -4.38 -8.17 5.16
C ASN A 237 -4.01 -6.90 5.92
N ILE A 238 -4.97 -6.04 6.27
CA ILE A 238 -4.71 -4.76 6.93
C ILE A 238 -5.38 -4.77 8.30
N LYS A 239 -4.65 -4.40 9.35
CA LYS A 239 -5.19 -4.32 10.72
C LYS A 239 -6.35 -3.29 10.78
N PRO A 240 -7.33 -3.48 11.68
CA PRO A 240 -8.34 -2.46 11.95
C PRO A 240 -7.74 -1.10 12.23
N ASP A 241 -8.44 -0.04 11.82
CA ASP A 241 -8.09 1.38 11.98
C ASP A 241 -6.93 1.88 11.08
N PHE A 242 -6.43 1.02 10.19
CA PHE A 242 -5.39 1.37 9.22
C PHE A 242 -5.89 1.32 7.78
N ILE A 243 -5.19 2.04 6.89
CA ILE A 243 -5.48 2.08 5.47
C ILE A 243 -4.20 1.86 4.66
N ALA A 244 -4.22 0.85 3.81
CA ALA A 244 -3.23 0.64 2.77
C ALA A 244 -3.45 1.62 1.60
N SER A 245 -2.37 2.13 1.01
CA SER A 245 -2.40 2.99 -0.16
C SER A 245 -1.79 2.29 -1.38
N VAL A 246 -2.49 2.37 -2.51
CA VAL A 246 -2.04 1.91 -3.82
C VAL A 246 -2.28 3.04 -4.80
N ASP A 247 -1.22 3.75 -5.17
CA ASP A 247 -1.30 5.00 -5.92
C ASP A 247 -0.33 5.03 -7.10
N GLN A 248 -0.77 5.64 -8.21
CA GLN A 248 0.03 5.85 -9.43
C GLN A 248 0.68 4.57 -9.98
N CYS A 249 0.03 3.42 -9.84
CA CYS A 249 0.54 2.15 -10.34
C CYS A 249 0.11 1.89 -11.79
N GLU A 250 0.94 1.16 -12.53
CA GLU A 250 0.70 0.76 -13.91
C GLU A 250 0.47 -0.75 -14.01
N PHE A 251 -0.79 -1.15 -14.11
CA PHE A 251 -1.19 -2.52 -14.43
C PHE A 251 -1.39 -2.63 -15.94
N THR A 252 -0.40 -3.18 -16.64
CA THR A 252 -0.36 -3.25 -18.10
C THR A 252 -1.40 -4.23 -18.67
N SER A 253 -1.66 -4.18 -19.99
CA SER A 253 -2.62 -5.08 -20.64
C SER A 253 -2.23 -6.54 -20.45
N GLY A 254 -3.15 -7.38 -19.96
CA GLY A 254 -2.89 -8.79 -19.67
C GLY A 254 -2.57 -9.09 -18.21
N VAL A 255 -2.37 -8.04 -17.40
CA VAL A 255 -2.29 -8.12 -15.93
C VAL A 255 -3.70 -7.95 -15.35
N THR A 256 -4.09 -8.84 -14.47
CA THR A 256 -5.22 -8.64 -13.56
C THR A 256 -4.73 -7.80 -12.39
N PRO A 257 -5.19 -6.56 -12.18
CA PRO A 257 -4.62 -5.68 -11.15
C PRO A 257 -4.69 -6.27 -9.74
N LEU A 258 -5.85 -6.82 -9.38
CA LEU A 258 -6.15 -7.30 -8.03
C LEU A 258 -6.69 -8.74 -8.08
N SER A 259 -6.28 -9.56 -7.12
CA SER A 259 -6.87 -10.87 -6.83
C SER A 259 -7.09 -11.02 -5.33
N GLY A 260 -8.28 -11.47 -4.95
CA GLY A 260 -8.68 -11.65 -3.54
C GLY A 260 -9.03 -10.36 -2.81
N ILE A 261 -8.41 -9.22 -3.14
CA ILE A 261 -8.79 -7.87 -2.69
C ILE A 261 -9.59 -7.13 -3.77
N THR A 262 -10.39 -6.14 -3.35
CA THR A 262 -11.25 -5.37 -4.24
C THR A 262 -11.19 -3.87 -3.94
N ILE A 263 -11.64 -3.03 -4.89
CA ILE A 263 -11.73 -1.58 -4.68
C ILE A 263 -12.74 -1.19 -3.57
N GLU A 264 -13.59 -2.12 -3.16
CA GLU A 264 -14.58 -1.98 -2.10
C GLU A 264 -14.05 -2.27 -0.69
N ASP A 265 -12.84 -2.82 -0.59
CA ASP A 265 -12.20 -3.07 0.69
C ASP A 265 -11.89 -1.71 1.38
N VAL A 266 -12.60 -1.43 2.48
CA VAL A 266 -12.55 -0.16 3.22
C VAL A 266 -11.17 0.22 3.77
N ARG A 267 -10.28 -0.75 3.97
CA ARG A 267 -8.89 -0.58 4.45
C ARG A 267 -7.86 -0.53 3.33
N PHE A 268 -8.28 -0.57 2.06
CA PHE A 268 -7.42 -0.25 0.93
C PHE A 268 -7.85 1.06 0.30
N SER A 269 -6.93 1.81 -0.29
CA SER A 269 -7.22 3.04 -1.04
C SER A 269 -6.49 2.95 -2.37
N PHE A 270 -7.25 2.89 -3.46
CA PHE A 270 -6.73 2.83 -4.82
C PHE A 270 -6.95 4.19 -5.50
N LEU A 271 -5.88 4.85 -5.94
CA LEU A 271 -5.96 6.17 -6.59
C LEU A 271 -5.03 6.22 -7.82
N SER A 272 -5.48 6.91 -8.87
CA SER A 272 -4.68 7.21 -10.07
C SER A 272 -3.96 6.00 -10.68
N ASN A 273 -4.55 4.81 -10.63
CA ASN A 273 -3.94 3.59 -11.14
C ASN A 273 -4.37 3.32 -12.59
N SER A 274 -3.45 2.92 -13.45
CA SER A 274 -3.80 2.47 -14.81
C SER A 274 -4.35 1.04 -14.77
N GLY A 275 -5.49 0.81 -15.42
CA GLY A 275 -6.12 -0.51 -15.49
C GLY A 275 -6.98 -0.88 -14.27
N LEU A 276 -7.08 0.00 -13.27
CA LEU A 276 -7.88 -0.18 -12.07
C LEU A 276 -8.69 1.09 -11.80
N GLN A 277 -9.96 0.95 -11.45
CA GLN A 277 -10.79 2.09 -11.06
C GLN A 277 -10.36 2.63 -9.69
N ASP A 278 -10.42 3.95 -9.53
CA ASP A 278 -10.17 4.60 -8.23
C ASP A 278 -11.25 4.23 -7.21
N SER A 279 -10.85 4.12 -5.95
CA SER A 279 -11.77 3.91 -4.84
C SER A 279 -12.71 5.11 -4.69
N THR A 280 -14.01 4.83 -4.64
CA THR A 280 -15.04 5.82 -4.38
C THR A 280 -15.74 5.54 -3.05
N ILE A 281 -16.52 6.51 -2.58
CA ILE A 281 -17.44 6.33 -1.44
C ILE A 281 -18.77 6.90 -1.92
N ASP A 282 -19.67 6.00 -2.27
CA ASP A 282 -20.95 6.37 -2.87
C ASP A 282 -22.00 5.28 -2.69
N ALA A 283 -23.26 5.67 -2.77
CA ALA A 283 -24.38 4.75 -2.85
C ALA A 283 -25.56 5.41 -3.56
N ASN A 284 -26.39 4.59 -4.20
CA ASN A 284 -27.57 5.04 -4.92
C ASN A 284 -28.81 4.20 -4.58
N PRO A 285 -29.34 4.30 -3.34
CA PRO A 285 -30.61 3.70 -2.95
C PRO A 285 -31.81 4.28 -3.72
N TYR A 286 -32.76 3.41 -4.06
CA TYR A 286 -34.04 3.78 -4.64
C TYR A 286 -35.16 2.83 -4.20
N LEU A 287 -36.37 3.38 -4.13
CA LEU A 287 -37.58 2.63 -3.85
C LEU A 287 -38.05 1.90 -5.12
N SER A 288 -38.19 0.58 -5.05
CA SER A 288 -38.55 -0.26 -6.20
C SER A 288 -40.05 -0.30 -6.50
N THR A 289 -40.87 -0.10 -5.48
CA THR A 289 -42.34 -0.10 -5.57
C THR A 289 -42.93 0.96 -4.66
N ALA A 290 -43.99 1.62 -5.10
CA ALA A 290 -44.73 2.59 -4.29
C ALA A 290 -45.15 1.97 -2.95
N THR A 291 -45.09 2.76 -1.89
CA THR A 291 -45.36 2.30 -0.53
C THR A 291 -46.20 3.32 0.23
N THR A 292 -46.93 2.85 1.23
CA THR A 292 -47.73 3.70 2.11
C THR A 292 -47.08 3.73 3.49
N VAL A 293 -46.71 4.92 3.94
CA VAL A 293 -46.18 5.17 5.29
C VAL A 293 -47.35 5.53 6.20
N THR A 294 -47.48 4.81 7.31
CA THR A 294 -48.51 5.07 8.32
C THR A 294 -48.13 6.28 9.15
N ILE A 295 -49.02 7.27 9.27
CA ILE A 295 -48.79 8.45 10.11
C ILE A 295 -49.59 8.31 11.40
N SER A 296 -48.90 7.95 12.49
CA SER A 296 -49.54 7.70 13.78
C SER A 296 -49.96 8.98 14.49
N THR A 297 -49.17 10.05 14.33
CA THR A 297 -49.39 11.36 14.97
C THR A 297 -49.05 12.47 13.97
N SER A 298 -49.90 13.49 13.90
CA SER A 298 -49.66 14.69 13.08
C SER A 298 -48.32 15.34 13.45
N GLY A 299 -47.53 15.70 12.45
CA GLY A 299 -46.22 16.35 12.60
C GLY A 299 -45.08 15.45 13.10
N VAL A 300 -45.32 14.14 13.25
CA VAL A 300 -44.27 13.17 13.58
C VAL A 300 -43.73 12.52 12.30
N TYR A 301 -42.41 12.45 12.21
CA TYR A 301 -41.70 11.82 11.09
C TYR A 301 -41.63 10.32 11.25
N GLU A 302 -42.05 9.63 10.19
CA GLU A 302 -42.11 8.18 10.11
C GLU A 302 -41.20 7.70 8.97
N LYS A 303 -40.49 6.60 9.21
CA LYS A 303 -39.51 6.05 8.26
C LYS A 303 -40.19 5.38 7.08
N ILE A 304 -39.57 5.44 5.90
CA ILE A 304 -39.98 4.65 4.74
C ILE A 304 -39.35 3.24 4.83
N ASN A 305 -39.82 2.38 5.74
CA ASN A 305 -39.20 1.09 6.10
C ASN A 305 -40.00 -0.15 5.67
N GLN A 306 -40.53 -0.16 4.44
CA GLN A 306 -41.41 -1.25 3.99
C GLN A 306 -40.68 -2.35 3.18
N GLY A 307 -39.37 -2.49 3.33
CA GLY A 307 -38.60 -3.56 2.67
C GLY A 307 -38.45 -3.46 1.15
N ASN A 308 -38.77 -2.30 0.56
CA ASN A 308 -38.84 -2.11 -0.89
C ASN A 308 -37.66 -1.34 -1.48
N TRP A 309 -36.59 -1.11 -0.71
CA TRP A 309 -35.41 -0.41 -1.18
C TRP A 309 -34.44 -1.35 -1.89
N LEU A 310 -33.92 -0.89 -3.02
CA LEU A 310 -32.86 -1.50 -3.79
C LEU A 310 -31.76 -0.47 -4.02
N PHE A 311 -30.62 -0.90 -4.55
CA PHE A 311 -29.53 -0.03 -4.95
C PHE A 311 -28.88 -0.54 -6.23
N SER A 312 -28.34 0.37 -7.02
CA SER A 312 -27.53 0.02 -8.20
C SER A 312 -26.04 -0.04 -7.88
N GLU A 313 -25.62 0.70 -6.85
CA GLU A 313 -24.23 0.87 -6.44
C GLU A 313 -24.19 1.16 -4.93
N ALA A 314 -23.19 0.62 -4.25
CA ALA A 314 -22.93 0.84 -2.83
C ALA A 314 -21.45 0.57 -2.56
N SER A 315 -20.61 1.57 -2.85
CA SER A 315 -19.18 1.50 -2.65
C SER A 315 -18.80 1.99 -1.26
N ARG A 316 -18.26 1.08 -0.43
CA ARG A 316 -17.83 1.33 0.97
C ARG A 316 -18.91 1.87 1.91
N LEU A 317 -20.15 1.81 1.44
CA LEU A 317 -21.38 2.05 2.17
C LEU A 317 -22.22 0.78 2.04
N SER A 318 -23.14 0.55 2.96
CA SER A 318 -24.18 -0.47 2.77
C SER A 318 -25.53 0.19 2.54
N VAL A 319 -26.44 -0.51 1.86
CA VAL A 319 -27.84 -0.09 1.72
C VAL A 319 -28.74 -1.20 2.27
N SER A 320 -29.57 -0.88 3.26
CA SER A 320 -30.55 -1.81 3.83
C SER A 320 -31.82 -1.89 2.95
N THR A 321 -32.62 -2.94 3.16
CA THR A 321 -33.94 -3.08 2.52
C THR A 321 -34.95 -2.02 2.98
N ASP A 322 -34.64 -1.33 4.09
CA ASP A 322 -35.44 -0.23 4.66
C ASP A 322 -34.90 1.14 4.25
N GLY A 323 -33.90 1.19 3.36
CA GLY A 323 -33.39 2.42 2.77
C GLY A 323 -32.34 3.13 3.61
N ASP A 324 -31.75 2.45 4.60
CA ASP A 324 -30.63 2.98 5.36
C ASP A 324 -29.35 2.87 4.55
N VAL A 325 -28.65 3.98 4.39
CA VAL A 325 -27.29 3.99 3.90
C VAL A 325 -26.34 4.15 5.05
N THR A 326 -25.52 3.14 5.33
CA THR A 326 -24.62 3.10 6.49
C THR A 326 -23.16 3.23 6.06
N ASN A 327 -22.39 4.02 6.80
CA ASN A 327 -20.94 4.12 6.63
C ASN A 327 -20.23 2.84 7.11
N LEU A 328 -19.62 2.09 6.19
CA LEU A 328 -18.82 0.90 6.52
C LEU A 328 -17.34 1.22 6.78
N MET A 329 -16.92 2.47 6.51
CA MET A 329 -15.54 2.88 6.75
C MET A 329 -15.25 2.92 8.26
N GLU A 330 -13.99 2.72 8.60
CA GLU A 330 -13.49 2.81 9.98
C GLU A 330 -13.12 4.24 10.38
N LYS A 331 -13.49 5.22 9.56
CA LYS A 331 -13.28 6.64 9.80
C LYS A 331 -14.50 7.46 9.39
N PRO A 332 -14.67 8.68 9.93
CA PRO A 332 -15.74 9.56 9.50
C PRO A 332 -15.64 9.91 8.02
N VAL A 333 -16.79 9.97 7.34
CA VAL A 333 -16.90 10.38 5.93
C VAL A 333 -17.83 11.56 5.79
N LYS A 334 -17.41 12.56 5.01
CA LYS A 334 -18.26 13.69 4.65
C LYS A 334 -18.90 13.43 3.31
N ILE A 335 -20.22 13.40 3.27
CA ILE A 335 -21.00 13.05 2.08
C ILE A 335 -21.99 14.16 1.73
N GLN A 336 -22.15 14.40 0.44
CA GLN A 336 -23.24 15.20 -0.09
C GLN A 336 -24.34 14.25 -0.59
N ILE A 337 -25.58 14.59 -0.26
CA ILE A 337 -26.75 13.81 -0.64
C ILE A 337 -27.59 14.66 -1.57
N ASN A 338 -27.96 14.09 -2.71
CA ASN A 338 -28.93 14.66 -3.64
C ASN A 338 -30.01 13.62 -3.89
N GLY A 339 -31.22 13.91 -3.42
CA GLY A 339 -32.37 13.02 -3.46
C GLY A 339 -33.60 13.67 -4.04
N SER A 340 -34.59 12.84 -4.29
CA SER A 340 -35.90 13.24 -4.76
C SER A 340 -36.94 12.26 -4.27
N ILE A 341 -38.08 12.77 -3.81
CA ILE A 341 -39.20 11.97 -3.33
C ILE A 341 -40.50 12.52 -3.91
N THR A 342 -41.41 11.63 -4.31
CA THR A 342 -42.77 11.99 -4.73
C THR A 342 -43.76 11.47 -3.70
N ILE A 343 -44.46 12.39 -3.03
CA ILE A 343 -45.39 12.08 -1.94
C ILE A 343 -46.81 12.57 -2.26
N GLU A 344 -47.81 11.87 -1.73
CA GLU A 344 -49.22 12.27 -1.73
C GLU A 344 -49.96 11.78 -0.48
N LYS A 345 -51.09 12.41 -0.16
CA LYS A 345 -51.95 12.04 0.96
C LYS A 345 -52.84 10.87 0.57
N VAL A 346 -52.91 9.84 1.41
CA VAL A 346 -53.88 8.74 1.23
C VAL A 346 -55.31 9.29 1.33
N GLY A 347 -56.14 8.98 0.33
CA GLY A 347 -57.54 9.43 0.27
C GLY A 347 -57.76 10.80 -0.36
N GLY A 348 -56.70 11.48 -0.82
CA GLY A 348 -56.77 12.77 -1.48
C GLY A 348 -57.00 13.96 -0.54
N GLY A 349 -57.18 15.15 -1.11
CA GLY A 349 -57.26 16.42 -0.38
C GLY A 349 -55.90 17.11 -0.26
N SER A 350 -55.83 18.18 0.54
CA SER A 350 -54.61 18.98 0.75
C SER A 350 -54.24 18.94 2.23
N ASP A 351 -53.10 18.33 2.54
CA ASP A 351 -52.37 18.49 3.80
C ASP A 351 -50.93 18.89 3.45
N LEU A 352 -50.25 19.59 4.34
CA LEU A 352 -48.81 19.83 4.25
C LEU A 352 -48.07 18.51 4.53
N LEU A 353 -47.56 17.91 3.47
CA LEU A 353 -46.69 16.74 3.55
C LEU A 353 -45.24 17.18 3.48
N THR A 354 -44.40 16.59 4.31
CA THR A 354 -42.99 16.94 4.40
C THR A 354 -42.14 15.69 4.34
N ALA A 355 -40.92 15.83 3.83
CA ALA A 355 -39.89 14.81 3.85
C ALA A 355 -38.57 15.41 4.31
N ARG A 356 -37.71 14.59 4.90
CA ARG A 356 -36.36 14.99 5.31
C ARG A 356 -35.39 13.81 5.20
N LEU A 357 -34.11 14.13 5.05
CA LEU A 357 -33.02 13.19 5.28
C LEU A 357 -32.83 13.07 6.79
N VAL A 358 -32.71 11.85 7.31
CA VAL A 358 -32.63 11.56 8.74
C VAL A 358 -31.30 10.90 9.06
N TYR A 359 -30.53 11.55 9.94
CA TYR A 359 -29.30 11.04 10.52
C TYR A 359 -29.59 10.12 11.70
N ASN A 360 -29.06 8.89 11.65
CA ASN A 360 -29.13 7.88 12.71
C ASN A 360 -30.55 7.60 13.24
N ASP A 361 -31.56 7.59 12.37
CA ASP A 361 -32.97 7.43 12.75
C ASP A 361 -33.45 8.46 13.81
N LEU A 362 -32.78 9.62 13.88
CA LEU A 362 -33.10 10.75 14.76
C LEU A 362 -33.69 11.89 13.91
N PRO A 363 -35.01 11.88 13.62
CA PRO A 363 -35.62 12.90 12.77
C PRO A 363 -35.48 14.31 13.36
N ASN A 364 -35.42 14.44 14.69
CA ASN A 364 -35.29 15.73 15.38
C ASN A 364 -33.84 16.18 15.58
N ASP A 365 -32.85 15.43 15.09
CA ASP A 365 -31.47 15.89 15.09
C ASP A 365 -31.35 17.19 14.26
N PRO A 366 -30.54 18.18 14.70
CA PRO A 366 -30.37 19.41 13.94
C PRO A 366 -29.91 19.21 12.50
N GLN A 367 -29.09 18.18 12.21
CA GLN A 367 -28.66 17.85 10.84
C GLN A 367 -29.80 17.29 9.99
N SER A 368 -30.72 16.54 10.61
CA SER A 368 -31.92 16.03 9.94
C SER A 368 -32.89 17.16 9.63
N ALA A 369 -33.18 18.00 10.63
CA ALA A 369 -34.22 19.03 10.56
C ALA A 369 -33.97 20.08 9.47
N ILE A 370 -32.70 20.45 9.21
CA ILE A 370 -32.35 21.43 8.17
C ILE A 370 -32.61 20.95 6.74
N THR A 371 -32.87 19.65 6.53
CA THR A 371 -33.16 19.08 5.21
C THR A 371 -34.65 18.95 4.92
N GLU A 372 -35.51 19.39 5.85
CA GLU A 372 -36.95 19.35 5.68
C GLU A 372 -37.41 20.20 4.50
N LEU A 373 -38.22 19.58 3.64
CA LEU A 373 -38.96 20.27 2.60
C LEU A 373 -40.38 19.69 2.52
N GLY A 374 -41.33 20.54 2.11
CA GLY A 374 -42.75 20.18 2.11
C GLY A 374 -43.51 20.64 0.89
N THR A 375 -44.72 20.11 0.75
CA THR A 375 -45.68 20.45 -0.29
C THR A 375 -47.11 20.31 0.25
N ASP A 376 -47.97 21.25 -0.11
CA ASP A 376 -49.41 21.27 0.16
C ASP A 376 -50.16 21.16 -1.18
N ASN A 377 -50.21 19.95 -1.74
CA ASN A 377 -50.86 19.72 -3.03
C ASN A 377 -51.90 18.61 -2.97
N THR A 378 -52.87 18.70 -3.89
CA THR A 378 -53.95 17.72 -4.08
C THR A 378 -53.57 16.58 -5.03
N GLN A 379 -52.33 16.56 -5.51
CA GLN A 379 -51.78 15.60 -6.46
C GLN A 379 -50.37 15.18 -6.03
N PRO A 380 -49.88 14.00 -6.46
CA PRO A 380 -48.50 13.59 -6.25
C PRO A 380 -47.51 14.68 -6.61
N THR A 381 -46.68 15.08 -5.65
CA THR A 381 -45.71 16.17 -5.85
C THR A 381 -44.31 15.71 -5.53
N ASN A 382 -43.38 16.05 -6.42
CA ASN A 382 -41.96 15.77 -6.25
C ASN A 382 -41.29 16.88 -5.43
N ILE A 383 -40.50 16.47 -4.46
CA ILE A 383 -39.68 17.32 -3.60
C ILE A 383 -38.23 16.86 -3.75
N GLY A 384 -37.30 17.78 -3.99
CA GLY A 384 -35.86 17.50 -3.97
C GLY A 384 -35.35 17.53 -2.53
N LEU A 385 -34.52 16.57 -2.11
CA LEU A 385 -33.90 16.52 -0.79
C LEU A 385 -32.40 16.70 -0.93
N VAL A 386 -31.81 17.67 -0.23
CA VAL A 386 -30.36 17.93 -0.30
C VAL A 386 -29.81 18.13 1.09
N GLY A 387 -28.63 17.57 1.35
CA GLY A 387 -27.94 17.74 2.63
C GLY A 387 -26.46 17.38 2.53
N ILE A 388 -25.69 17.83 3.50
CA ILE A 388 -24.29 17.45 3.69
C ILE A 388 -24.17 16.92 5.12
N PHE A 389 -23.68 15.69 5.24
CA PHE A 389 -23.56 14.99 6.51
C PHE A 389 -22.11 14.53 6.73
N THR A 390 -21.69 14.47 7.98
CA THR A 390 -20.51 13.71 8.39
C THR A 390 -21.02 12.46 9.08
N LEU A 391 -20.76 11.30 8.49
CA LEU A 391 -21.13 10.00 9.07
C LEU A 391 -19.91 9.41 9.77
N GLU A 392 -20.00 9.18 11.07
CA GLU A 392 -19.06 8.35 11.81
C GLU A 392 -19.21 6.87 11.36
N PRO A 393 -18.24 5.99 11.68
CA PRO A 393 -18.37 4.56 11.41
C PRO A 393 -19.67 3.99 11.99
N GLY A 394 -20.47 3.34 11.15
CA GLY A 394 -21.77 2.77 11.55
C GLY A 394 -22.95 3.75 11.57
N ASP A 395 -22.72 5.05 11.39
CA ASP A 395 -23.81 6.01 11.23
C ASP A 395 -24.56 5.78 9.91
N SER A 396 -25.84 6.13 9.89
CA SER A 396 -26.72 5.96 8.75
C SER A 396 -27.50 7.21 8.35
N ILE A 397 -27.90 7.24 7.08
CA ILE A 397 -28.88 8.18 6.55
C ILE A 397 -30.05 7.42 5.93
N SER A 398 -31.26 7.91 6.18
CA SER A 398 -32.50 7.42 5.57
C SER A 398 -33.45 8.56 5.25
N ILE A 399 -34.58 8.26 4.60
CA ILE A 399 -35.63 9.25 4.30
C ILE A 399 -36.85 8.97 5.18
N TYR A 400 -37.34 10.04 5.82
CA TYR A 400 -38.59 10.02 6.58
C TYR A 400 -39.59 10.99 5.98
N VAL A 401 -40.88 10.71 6.20
CA VAL A 401 -42.00 11.54 5.80
C VAL A 401 -42.90 11.86 6.99
N ALA A 402 -43.56 13.01 6.94
CA ALA A 402 -44.58 13.39 7.92
C ALA A 402 -45.77 14.07 7.22
N ASN A 403 -46.95 13.87 7.77
CA ASN A 403 -48.11 14.71 7.50
C ASN A 403 -48.25 15.71 8.65
N GLN A 404 -48.13 17.00 8.36
CA GLN A 404 -48.09 18.06 9.36
C GLN A 404 -49.49 18.41 9.89
N ASP A 405 -50.53 18.20 9.08
CA ASP A 405 -51.89 18.67 9.36
C ASP A 405 -52.83 17.58 9.89
N SER A 406 -52.54 16.31 9.61
CA SER A 406 -53.39 15.20 10.07
C SER A 406 -52.63 13.89 10.28
N THR A 407 -53.36 12.88 10.76
CA THR A 407 -52.90 11.48 10.85
C THR A 407 -53.17 10.69 9.57
N SER A 408 -53.45 11.35 8.45
CA SER A 408 -53.65 10.65 7.18
C SER A 408 -52.32 10.14 6.67
N ASN A 409 -52.28 8.87 6.27
CA ASN A 409 -51.09 8.22 5.74
C ASN A 409 -50.53 8.91 4.49
N VAL A 410 -49.25 8.68 4.22
CA VAL A 410 -48.55 9.23 3.06
C VAL A 410 -48.21 8.11 2.10
N VAL A 411 -48.60 8.24 0.83
CA VAL A 411 -48.10 7.37 -0.23
C VAL A 411 -46.81 7.97 -0.76
N VAL A 412 -45.75 7.16 -0.78
CA VAL A 412 -44.47 7.47 -1.43
C VAL A 412 -44.43 6.72 -2.74
N ASN A 413 -44.71 7.44 -3.83
CA ASN A 413 -44.76 6.87 -5.18
C ASN A 413 -43.37 6.63 -5.75
N TYR A 414 -42.39 7.37 -5.27
CA TYR A 414 -41.02 7.32 -5.73
C TYR A 414 -40.12 7.96 -4.67
N ALA A 415 -38.97 7.33 -4.40
CA ALA A 415 -37.90 7.91 -3.59
C ALA A 415 -36.57 7.38 -4.11
N LYS A 416 -35.59 8.27 -4.27
CA LYS A 416 -34.19 7.90 -4.49
C LYS A 416 -33.27 8.97 -3.94
N PHE A 417 -32.06 8.59 -3.59
CA PHE A 417 -31.00 9.54 -3.29
C PHE A 417 -29.65 8.98 -3.65
N ALA A 418 -28.76 9.84 -4.12
CA ALA A 418 -27.37 9.52 -4.36
C ALA A 418 -26.53 10.19 -3.29
N LEU A 419 -25.61 9.42 -2.71
CA LEU A 419 -24.60 9.90 -1.79
C LEU A 419 -23.28 9.85 -2.52
N LEU A 420 -22.57 10.96 -2.55
CA LEU A 420 -21.24 11.04 -3.13
C LEU A 420 -20.35 11.78 -2.15
N ARG A 421 -19.17 11.23 -1.88
CA ARG A 421 -18.13 11.98 -1.18
C ARG A 421 -17.72 13.19 -2.02
N VAL A 422 -17.73 14.35 -1.39
CA VAL A 422 -17.09 15.56 -1.94
C VAL A 422 -15.59 15.38 -1.68
N LEU A 423 -14.81 15.18 -2.75
CA LEU A 423 -13.34 15.05 -2.68
C LEU A 423 -12.69 16.34 -2.16
#